data_AF-A0A3N5P933-F1
#
_entry.id   AF-A0A3N5P933-F1
#
_cell.length_a   1.000
_cell.length_b   1.000
_cell.length_c   1.000
_cell.angle_alpha   90.00
_cell.angle_beta   90.00
_cell.angle_gamma   90.00
#
_symmetry.space_group_name_H-M   'P 1'
#
loop_
_entity.id
_entity.type
_entity.pdbx_description
1 polymer ?
#
loop_
_entity_poly.entity_id
_entity_poly.type
_entity_poly.pdbx_seq_one_letter_code
_entity_poly.pdbx_strand_id
1 'polypeptide(L)'
;MAYAHTSKVAKKEPSWGSVDKTKLPDSAFADSKNRKYPHHWISGGVMYLHRGGLAAARSAAGGARSGKKASTKVSSHINKHAKDIGMGEDKKKQQIDMETLNVGINALHIMDPEIHECLFKKEEGEGASYNFSMIGYSGGIIKNHWYWGNLAIDLAGFLFNKPKYPILRDHDTNREIGFSKKPAVEAGKGLVFTNKNATLLENEEAVKFVENAFKGFPYQASIYGKPLVIEKIAEGQSVKVNGLTLKGPGTVWRKTEYMECSICVFGYDDKTIAQVFSDNGQHLDMEVESIRTVEEQELTNDKMEVFGMDLEKLKEESPEEYEALMAEAKEAAAKELEDAFTSKLAGKDGEISSLAAEKETLTVTLQTTEARVLALEKKDVLREEEAMNFKAASIWKSELANSGLPEWLHAKVQKHVQRASFMGEDGGFNVEAFTEAVKAEIKDWGSHISQEDVQGFSLLGRSAEGGSSHEKLDSDAMVDRMLGYVGQSHPDTTH
;
A
#
# COMPACT_ATOMS: atom_id res chain seq x y z
N MET A 1 -1.72 48.56 -17.96
CA MET A 1 -0.37 48.10 -18.35
C MET A 1 -0.22 46.66 -17.86
N ALA A 2 -0.23 45.68 -18.77
CA ALA A 2 0.05 44.29 -18.41
C ALA A 2 1.57 44.14 -18.25
N TYR A 3 2.04 43.83 -17.05
CA TYR A 3 3.46 43.57 -16.81
C TYR A 3 3.79 42.13 -17.20
N ALA A 4 4.91 41.91 -17.87
CA ALA A 4 5.37 40.55 -18.20
C ALA A 4 5.80 39.82 -16.92
N HIS A 5 5.24 38.65 -16.64
CA HIS A 5 5.55 37.84 -15.47
C HIS A 5 6.73 36.90 -15.76
N THR A 6 7.77 36.93 -14.92
CA THR A 6 8.96 36.10 -15.10
C THR A 6 9.31 35.32 -13.84
N SER A 7 9.69 34.05 -14.00
CA SER A 7 10.23 33.21 -12.92
C SER A 7 11.74 33.43 -12.69
N LYS A 8 12.27 34.63 -12.98
CA LYS A 8 13.71 34.92 -12.88
C LYS A 8 13.97 36.09 -11.93
N VAL A 9 15.16 36.11 -11.34
CA VAL A 9 15.67 37.29 -10.61
C VAL A 9 16.35 38.25 -11.59
N ALA A 10 16.21 39.56 -11.35
CA ALA A 10 16.97 40.57 -12.07
C ALA A 10 18.44 40.62 -11.59
N LYS A 11 19.36 41.12 -12.43
CA LYS A 11 20.79 41.25 -12.09
C LYS A 11 21.05 42.21 -10.91
N LYS A 12 20.18 43.19 -10.69
CA LYS A 12 20.23 44.14 -9.57
C LYS A 12 18.84 44.22 -8.96
N GLU A 13 18.67 43.64 -7.77
CA GLU A 13 17.43 43.74 -6.99
C GLU A 13 17.57 44.84 -5.92
N PRO A 14 16.55 45.69 -5.71
CA PRO A 14 16.52 46.63 -4.60
C PRO A 14 16.36 45.88 -3.27
N SER A 15 16.45 46.59 -2.15
CA SER A 15 16.10 45.99 -0.86
C SER A 15 14.60 45.73 -0.80
N TRP A 16 14.18 44.59 -0.25
CA TRP A 16 12.75 44.24 -0.17
C TRP A 16 11.91 45.26 0.62
N GLY A 17 12.52 45.94 1.59
CA GLY A 17 11.88 47.02 2.35
C GLY A 17 11.58 48.27 1.51
N SER A 18 12.33 48.49 0.43
CA SER A 18 12.18 49.64 -0.48
C SER A 18 11.20 49.42 -1.64
N VAL A 19 10.73 48.17 -1.83
CA VAL A 19 9.74 47.85 -2.85
C VAL A 19 8.36 48.32 -2.39
N ASP A 20 7.75 49.23 -3.14
CA ASP A 20 6.37 49.68 -2.92
C ASP A 20 5.37 48.61 -3.36
N LYS A 21 4.91 47.81 -2.40
CA LYS A 21 3.98 46.68 -2.62
C LYS A 21 2.58 47.14 -3.00
N THR A 22 2.23 48.41 -2.75
CA THR A 22 0.89 48.94 -3.08
C THR A 22 0.72 49.11 -4.58
N LYS A 23 1.81 49.35 -5.31
CA LYS A 23 1.83 49.54 -6.76
C LYS A 23 2.02 48.25 -7.56
N LEU A 24 2.13 47.11 -6.88
CA LEU A 24 2.24 45.81 -7.55
C LEU A 24 0.87 45.30 -8.04
N PRO A 25 0.81 44.69 -9.24
CA PRO A 25 -0.39 44.02 -9.74
C PRO A 25 -0.69 42.76 -8.92
N ASP A 26 -1.92 42.26 -8.99
CA ASP A 26 -2.35 41.11 -8.19
C ASP A 26 -1.58 39.82 -8.51
N SER A 27 -1.05 39.70 -9.72
CA SER A 27 -0.17 38.59 -10.14
C SER A 27 1.16 38.55 -9.38
N ALA A 28 1.55 39.62 -8.69
CA ALA A 28 2.76 39.64 -7.85
C ALA A 28 2.57 38.95 -6.48
N PHE A 29 1.33 38.55 -6.16
CA PHE A 29 0.92 37.98 -4.89
C PHE A 29 0.54 36.51 -5.06
N ALA A 30 0.93 35.65 -4.11
CA ALA A 30 0.56 34.23 -4.17
C ALA A 30 -0.92 34.00 -3.82
N ASP A 31 -1.52 34.94 -3.08
CA ASP A 31 -2.97 35.06 -2.91
C ASP A 31 -3.40 36.42 -3.47
N SER A 32 -3.77 36.42 -4.75
CA SER A 32 -4.19 37.61 -5.50
C SER A 32 -5.47 38.23 -4.93
N LYS A 33 -6.42 37.41 -4.46
CA LYS A 33 -7.71 37.87 -3.93
C LYS A 33 -7.54 38.72 -2.68
N ASN A 34 -6.65 38.31 -1.77
CA ASN A 34 -6.40 39.02 -0.53
C ASN A 34 -5.14 39.89 -0.57
N ARG A 35 -4.46 39.97 -1.72
CA ARG A 35 -3.16 40.62 -1.92
C ARG A 35 -2.15 40.25 -0.82
N LYS A 36 -2.05 38.94 -0.53
CA LYS A 36 -1.11 38.39 0.47
C LYS A 36 0.08 37.71 -0.20
N TYR A 37 1.20 37.68 0.53
CA TYR A 37 2.45 37.04 0.09
C TYR A 37 3.04 37.65 -1.20
N PRO A 38 3.35 38.96 -1.23
CA PRO A 38 4.06 39.55 -2.35
C PRO A 38 5.47 38.96 -2.46
N HIS A 39 5.86 38.56 -3.67
CA HIS A 39 7.16 37.92 -3.92
C HIS A 39 7.81 38.33 -5.25
N HIS A 40 7.21 39.29 -5.96
CA HIS A 40 7.74 39.91 -7.17
C HIS A 40 7.95 41.42 -6.98
N TRP A 41 8.76 42.01 -7.87
CA TRP A 41 8.94 43.46 -8.00
C TRP A 41 9.05 43.84 -9.47
N ILE A 42 8.83 45.12 -9.79
CA ILE A 42 8.79 45.61 -11.16
C ILE A 42 10.04 46.40 -11.49
N SER A 43 10.67 46.10 -12.63
CA SER A 43 11.74 46.88 -13.22
C SER A 43 11.57 46.94 -14.73
N GLY A 44 11.60 48.14 -15.32
CA GLY A 44 11.52 48.30 -16.78
C GLY A 44 10.26 47.70 -17.43
N GLY A 45 9.13 47.63 -16.71
CA GLY A 45 7.88 47.04 -17.22
C GLY A 45 7.78 45.50 -17.10
N VAL A 46 8.76 44.85 -16.46
CA VAL A 46 8.79 43.40 -16.24
C VAL A 46 8.71 43.09 -14.74
N MET A 47 7.92 42.07 -14.37
CA MET A 47 7.88 41.53 -13.03
C MET A 47 8.96 40.46 -12.86
N TYR A 48 9.90 40.73 -11.97
CA TYR A 48 10.95 39.80 -11.58
C TYR A 48 10.67 39.23 -10.19
N LEU A 49 11.13 38.01 -9.95
CA LEU A 49 11.18 37.45 -8.61
C LEU A 49 12.15 38.24 -7.74
N HIS A 50 11.78 38.42 -6.47
CA HIS A 50 12.63 39.07 -5.47
C HIS A 50 13.03 38.05 -4.40
N ARG A 51 14.34 37.89 -4.13
CA ARG A 51 14.82 36.89 -3.16
C ARG A 51 14.29 37.15 -1.74
N GLY A 52 14.47 38.37 -1.25
CA GLY A 52 13.93 38.80 0.05
C GLY A 52 12.40 38.72 0.15
N GLY A 53 11.67 39.04 -0.93
CA GLY A 53 10.22 38.94 -0.96
C GLY A 53 9.73 37.49 -0.91
N LEU A 54 10.39 36.60 -1.64
CA LEU A 54 10.06 35.18 -1.66
C LEU A 54 10.38 34.49 -0.33
N ALA A 55 11.51 34.83 0.31
CA ALA A 55 11.81 34.37 1.67
C ALA A 55 10.75 34.84 2.68
N ALA A 56 10.37 36.13 2.63
CA ALA A 56 9.33 36.69 3.49
C ALA A 56 7.95 36.04 3.25
N ALA A 57 7.60 35.78 1.99
CA ALA A 57 6.38 35.08 1.60
C ALA A 57 6.36 33.65 2.13
N ARG A 58 7.46 32.91 2.00
CA ARG A 58 7.59 31.52 2.47
C ARG A 58 7.49 31.42 3.99
N SER A 59 8.16 32.32 4.73
CA SER A 59 8.04 32.40 6.18
C SER A 59 6.62 32.78 6.62
N ALA A 60 5.99 33.75 5.95
CA ALA A 60 4.62 34.15 6.28
C ALA A 60 3.60 33.04 5.97
N ALA A 61 3.77 32.30 4.86
CA ALA A 61 2.92 31.16 4.52
C ALA A 61 3.08 30.00 5.50
N GLY A 62 4.30 29.82 6.04
CA GLY A 62 4.60 28.87 7.11
C GLY A 62 4.05 29.25 8.49
N GLY A 63 3.35 30.39 8.63
CA GLY A 63 2.70 30.79 9.87
C GLY A 63 3.55 31.61 10.84
N ALA A 64 4.74 32.08 10.43
CA ALA A 64 5.71 32.76 11.31
C ALA A 64 5.20 34.05 12.02
N ARG A 65 4.03 34.57 11.66
CA ARG A 65 3.40 35.75 12.31
C ARG A 65 1.96 35.53 12.75
N SER A 66 1.20 34.72 12.02
CA SER A 66 -0.22 34.47 12.28
C SER A 66 -0.50 33.17 13.05
N GLY A 67 0.49 32.28 13.20
CA GLY A 67 0.31 30.93 13.73
C GLY A 67 -0.46 29.97 12.82
N LYS A 68 -1.29 30.51 11.91
CA LYS A 68 -2.03 29.76 10.90
C LYS A 68 -1.23 29.67 9.60
N LYS A 69 -1.03 28.45 9.10
CA LYS A 69 -0.42 28.17 7.80
C LYS A 69 -1.34 28.61 6.66
N ALA A 70 -0.76 29.05 5.55
CA ALA A 70 -1.51 29.34 4.33
C ALA A 70 -2.04 28.05 3.70
N SER A 71 -2.98 28.17 2.75
CA SER A 71 -3.48 27.01 2.00
C SER A 71 -2.35 26.29 1.25
N THR A 72 -2.55 25.00 0.97
CA THR A 72 -1.61 24.16 0.21
C THR A 72 -1.28 24.77 -1.16
N LYS A 73 -2.28 25.36 -1.83
CA LYS A 73 -2.13 26.07 -3.10
C LYS A 73 -1.16 27.26 -3.02
N VAL A 74 -1.27 28.09 -2.00
CA VAL A 74 -0.38 29.25 -1.79
C VAL A 74 1.05 28.80 -1.48
N SER A 75 1.19 27.76 -0.66
CA SER A 75 2.49 27.22 -0.26
C SER A 75 3.23 26.55 -1.43
N SER A 76 2.51 25.75 -2.23
CA SER A 76 3.04 25.13 -3.46
C SER A 76 3.49 26.18 -4.47
N HIS A 77 2.69 27.24 -4.68
CA HIS A 77 3.04 28.36 -5.55
C HIS A 77 4.36 29.01 -5.14
N ILE A 78 4.51 29.38 -3.86
CA ILE A 78 5.72 30.04 -3.36
C ILE A 78 6.95 29.13 -3.48
N ASN A 79 6.80 27.83 -3.20
CA ASN A 79 7.91 26.88 -3.29
C ASN A 79 8.36 26.64 -4.73
N LYS A 80 7.44 26.63 -5.70
CA LYS A 80 7.78 26.54 -7.13
C LYS A 80 8.69 27.71 -7.54
N HIS A 81 8.28 28.94 -7.21
CA HIS A 81 9.09 30.12 -7.50
C HIS A 81 10.45 30.12 -6.78
N ALA A 82 10.54 29.52 -5.58
CA ALA A 82 11.81 29.40 -4.86
C ALA A 82 12.79 28.46 -5.55
N LYS A 83 12.27 27.35 -6.08
CA LYS A 83 13.02 26.41 -6.91
C LYS A 83 13.53 27.06 -8.19
N ASP A 84 12.68 27.84 -8.88
CA ASP A 84 13.03 28.50 -10.15
C ASP A 84 14.25 29.44 -10.04
N ILE A 85 14.58 29.93 -8.84
CA ILE A 85 15.71 30.85 -8.61
C ILE A 85 16.83 30.24 -7.75
N GLY A 86 16.77 28.92 -7.53
CA GLY A 86 17.74 28.16 -6.72
C GLY A 86 17.81 28.63 -5.27
N MET A 87 16.72 29.18 -4.71
CA MET A 87 16.65 29.49 -3.28
C MET A 87 16.39 28.20 -2.50
N GLY A 88 17.43 27.70 -1.82
CA GLY A 88 17.42 26.42 -1.10
C GLY A 88 18.42 25.39 -1.64
N GLU A 89 19.16 25.71 -2.71
CA GLU A 89 20.24 24.89 -3.25
C GLU A 89 21.60 25.53 -2.92
N ASP A 90 22.39 24.87 -2.06
CA ASP A 90 23.72 25.37 -1.66
C ASP A 90 24.73 25.26 -2.81
N LYS A 91 25.07 26.41 -3.39
CA LYS A 91 26.00 26.57 -4.52
C LYS A 91 27.45 26.11 -4.27
N LYS A 92 27.81 25.66 -3.06
CA LYS A 92 29.14 25.10 -2.78
C LYS A 92 29.32 23.65 -3.24
N LYS A 93 28.24 22.93 -3.61
CA LYS A 93 28.33 21.54 -4.12
C LYS A 93 28.71 21.42 -5.60
N GLN A 94 28.45 22.43 -6.43
CA GLN A 94 28.50 22.25 -7.90
C GLN A 94 29.90 22.15 -8.53
N GLN A 95 30.99 22.53 -7.86
CA GLN A 95 32.32 22.48 -8.49
C GLN A 95 33.13 21.21 -8.16
N ILE A 96 32.70 20.42 -7.17
CA ILE A 96 33.35 19.14 -6.82
C ILE A 96 32.61 17.95 -7.46
N ASP A 97 31.39 18.18 -7.97
CA ASP A 97 30.47 17.09 -8.33
C ASP A 97 30.44 16.75 -9.84
N MET A 98 31.04 17.53 -10.74
CA MET A 98 31.00 17.21 -12.19
C MET A 98 31.91 16.05 -12.61
N GLU A 99 32.91 15.69 -11.80
CA GLU A 99 33.76 14.51 -12.05
C GLU A 99 33.25 13.25 -11.34
N THR A 100 32.32 13.38 -10.38
CA THR A 100 31.74 12.24 -9.62
C THR A 100 30.32 11.87 -10.06
N LEU A 101 29.62 12.71 -10.83
CA LEU A 101 28.24 12.47 -11.28
C LEU A 101 28.10 11.86 -12.69
N ASN A 102 29.11 11.15 -13.20
CA ASN A 102 28.91 10.26 -14.35
C ASN A 102 28.84 8.77 -13.95
N VAL A 103 28.60 8.49 -12.66
CA VAL A 103 28.36 7.15 -12.15
C VAL A 103 27.14 7.16 -11.24
N GLY A 104 26.01 6.69 -11.77
CA GLY A 104 24.77 6.50 -11.02
C GLY A 104 23.64 7.40 -11.51
N ILE A 105 22.76 6.83 -12.33
CA ILE A 105 21.30 7.04 -12.45
C ILE A 105 20.77 6.45 -13.77
N ASN A 106 21.62 6.19 -14.78
CA ASN A 106 21.17 5.69 -16.09
C ASN A 106 21.44 4.19 -16.34
N ALA A 107 21.36 3.34 -15.32
CA ALA A 107 21.30 1.90 -15.54
C ALA A 107 20.04 1.38 -14.84
N LEU A 108 19.07 0.95 -15.65
CA LEU A 108 17.83 0.27 -15.26
C LEU A 108 16.62 1.17 -14.96
N HIS A 109 16.10 1.80 -16.01
CA HIS A 109 14.70 2.24 -16.07
C HIS A 109 13.98 1.40 -17.14
N ILE A 110 12.99 0.61 -16.73
CA ILE A 110 11.84 0.28 -17.59
C ILE A 110 10.66 0.95 -16.90
N MET A 111 10.15 2.02 -17.51
CA MET A 111 8.87 2.61 -17.18
C MET A 111 7.83 2.01 -18.11
N ASP A 112 6.71 1.57 -17.55
CA ASP A 112 5.41 1.82 -18.17
C ASP A 112 4.41 2.21 -17.05
N PRO A 113 3.61 3.29 -17.19
CA PRO A 113 2.78 3.81 -16.11
C PRO A 113 1.30 3.59 -16.39
N GLU A 114 0.70 2.59 -15.76
CA GLU A 114 -0.75 2.61 -15.50
C GLU A 114 -1.01 2.20 -14.05
N ILE A 115 -1.30 3.22 -13.24
CA ILE A 115 -1.73 3.09 -11.85
C ILE A 115 -3.26 3.05 -11.88
N HIS A 116 -3.85 1.95 -11.42
CA HIS A 116 -5.22 1.98 -10.92
C HIS A 116 -5.22 2.28 -9.42
N GLU A 117 -5.91 3.36 -9.11
CA GLU A 117 -6.32 3.82 -7.79
C GLU A 117 -7.15 2.74 -7.10
N CYS A 118 -6.77 2.35 -5.87
CA CYS A 118 -7.70 1.72 -4.94
C CYS A 118 -7.53 2.37 -3.57
N LEU A 119 -8.42 3.33 -3.30
CA LEU A 119 -8.72 3.87 -1.99
C LEU A 119 -9.43 2.80 -1.17
N PHE A 120 -8.89 2.44 0.00
CA PHE A 120 -9.70 1.89 1.08
C PHE A 120 -9.44 2.63 2.40
N LYS A 121 -10.55 2.98 3.03
CA LYS A 121 -10.68 3.80 4.23
C LYS A 121 -10.43 2.92 5.45
N LYS A 122 -9.55 3.35 6.35
CA LYS A 122 -9.26 2.69 7.63
C LYS A 122 -10.48 2.78 8.56
N GLU A 123 -10.98 1.65 9.05
CA GLU A 123 -11.80 1.62 10.26
C GLU A 123 -10.90 1.75 11.49
N GLU A 124 -11.33 2.59 12.44
CA GLU A 124 -10.68 2.74 13.74
C GLU A 124 -10.98 1.50 14.60
N GLY A 125 -9.97 0.64 14.74
CA GLY A 125 -9.90 -0.44 15.73
C GLY A 125 -8.47 -0.55 16.25
N GLU A 126 -8.31 -0.89 17.53
CA GLU A 126 -7.03 -0.96 18.24
C GLU A 126 -5.91 -1.62 17.41
N GLY A 127 -4.77 -0.94 17.33
CA GLY A 127 -3.69 -1.26 16.40
C GLY A 127 -3.20 -2.70 16.54
N ALA A 128 -3.30 -3.46 15.45
CA ALA A 128 -2.66 -4.76 15.35
C ALA A 128 -1.16 -4.60 15.63
N SER A 129 -0.70 -5.19 16.75
CA SER A 129 0.72 -5.28 17.06
C SER A 129 1.38 -6.25 16.08
N TYR A 130 2.49 -5.84 15.47
CA TYR A 130 3.25 -6.66 14.55
C TYR A 130 4.74 -6.66 14.93
N ASN A 131 5.37 -7.82 14.80
CA ASN A 131 6.80 -8.02 15.00
C ASN A 131 7.54 -7.88 13.68
N PHE A 132 8.36 -6.85 13.56
CA PHE A 132 9.30 -6.62 12.48
C PHE A 132 10.66 -7.28 12.80
N SER A 133 11.22 -7.99 11.83
CA SER A 133 12.59 -8.51 11.85
C SER A 133 13.27 -8.28 10.51
N MET A 134 14.51 -7.78 10.53
CA MET A 134 15.29 -7.54 9.32
C MET A 134 16.78 -7.78 9.57
N ILE A 135 17.44 -8.45 8.63
CA ILE A 135 18.89 -8.61 8.57
C ILE A 135 19.42 -7.66 7.49
N GLY A 136 19.99 -6.53 7.88
CA GLY A 136 20.47 -5.52 6.93
C GLY A 136 21.75 -5.92 6.20
N TYR A 137 22.60 -6.72 6.87
CA TYR A 137 23.82 -7.30 6.31
C TYR A 137 24.19 -8.53 7.12
N SER A 138 24.38 -9.69 6.48
CA SER A 138 24.63 -10.97 7.15
C SER A 138 26.05 -11.12 7.69
N GLY A 139 26.99 -10.26 7.27
CA GLY A 139 28.42 -10.47 7.44
C GLY A 139 29.06 -11.28 6.31
N GLY A 140 28.26 -11.72 5.33
CA GLY A 140 28.68 -12.47 4.16
C GLY A 140 29.60 -11.71 3.21
N ILE A 141 30.30 -12.47 2.36
CA ILE A 141 31.10 -11.90 1.27
C ILE A 141 30.16 -11.55 0.12
N ILE A 142 30.06 -10.27 -0.18
CA ILE A 142 29.34 -9.74 -1.33
C ILE A 142 30.17 -10.01 -2.58
N LYS A 143 29.71 -10.92 -3.43
CA LYS A 143 30.44 -11.30 -4.65
C LYS A 143 30.21 -10.30 -5.77
N ASN A 144 31.22 -10.11 -6.62
CA ASN A 144 31.12 -9.35 -7.87
C ASN A 144 30.51 -7.93 -7.72
N HIS A 145 30.80 -7.24 -6.62
CA HIS A 145 30.39 -5.85 -6.48
C HIS A 145 31.02 -5.02 -7.60
N TRP A 146 30.18 -4.32 -8.36
CA TRP A 146 30.56 -3.62 -9.61
C TRP A 146 31.81 -2.73 -9.49
N TYR A 147 32.03 -2.12 -8.32
CA TYR A 147 33.21 -1.28 -8.05
C TYR A 147 34.27 -1.93 -7.15
N TRP A 148 33.88 -2.84 -6.25
CA TRP A 148 34.75 -3.34 -5.17
C TRP A 148 35.21 -4.78 -5.38
N GLY A 149 34.72 -5.46 -6.42
CA GLY A 149 34.92 -6.88 -6.63
C GLY A 149 34.26 -7.69 -5.54
N ASN A 150 34.94 -8.72 -5.04
CA ASN A 150 34.48 -9.43 -3.85
C ASN A 150 34.64 -8.53 -2.63
N LEU A 151 33.55 -8.10 -2.02
CA LEU A 151 33.53 -7.15 -0.91
C LEU A 151 33.15 -7.88 0.39
N ALA A 152 33.95 -7.69 1.44
CA ALA A 152 33.54 -8.01 2.80
C ALA A 152 33.55 -6.75 3.66
N ILE A 153 32.53 -6.57 4.49
CA ILE A 153 32.47 -5.44 5.43
C ILE A 153 32.65 -6.00 6.83
N ASP A 154 33.67 -5.53 7.54
CA ASP A 154 34.01 -6.03 8.87
C ASP A 154 32.95 -5.58 9.88
N LEU A 155 32.24 -6.54 10.49
CA LEU A 155 31.17 -6.27 11.45
C LEU A 155 31.72 -5.55 12.71
N ALA A 156 32.94 -5.89 13.14
CA ALA A 156 33.60 -5.25 14.27
C ALA A 156 34.07 -3.82 13.93
N GLY A 157 34.19 -3.51 12.64
CA GLY A 157 34.62 -2.23 12.11
C GLY A 157 33.53 -1.15 12.01
N PHE A 158 32.27 -1.47 12.32
CA PHE A 158 31.18 -0.51 12.19
C PHE A 158 31.22 0.57 13.28
N LEU A 159 31.21 1.82 12.82
CA LEU A 159 31.09 2.99 13.67
C LEU A 159 29.67 3.54 13.59
N PHE A 160 29.01 3.57 14.75
CA PHE A 160 27.67 4.13 14.91
C PHE A 160 27.77 5.50 15.61
N ASN A 161 27.94 6.57 14.83
CA ASN A 161 28.15 7.93 15.33
C ASN A 161 26.86 8.74 15.57
N LYS A 162 25.72 8.26 15.09
CA LYS A 162 24.40 8.88 15.27
C LYS A 162 23.54 8.10 16.28
N PRO A 163 22.63 8.79 17.00
CA PRO A 163 21.71 8.14 17.94
C PRO A 163 20.62 7.34 17.23
N LYS A 164 20.27 7.73 15.99
CA LYS A 164 19.26 7.09 15.16
C LYS A 164 19.73 7.04 13.70
N TYR A 165 19.26 6.05 12.97
CA TYR A 165 19.52 5.83 11.56
C TYR A 165 18.20 5.64 10.82
N PRO A 166 18.06 6.16 9.59
CA PRO A 166 16.85 5.96 8.82
C PRO A 166 16.78 4.52 8.30
N ILE A 167 15.54 4.03 8.17
CA ILE A 167 15.20 2.84 7.38
C ILE A 167 14.42 3.32 6.15
N LEU A 168 14.97 3.07 4.96
CA LEU A 168 14.40 3.56 3.71
C LEU A 168 13.91 2.41 2.82
N ARG A 169 13.30 2.76 1.69
CA ARG A 169 12.97 1.83 0.61
C ARG A 169 13.94 2.05 -0.55
N ASP A 170 14.60 0.98 -0.99
CA ASP A 170 15.51 1.00 -2.16
C ASP A 170 16.56 2.13 -2.13
N HIS A 171 17.08 2.50 -0.95
CA HIS A 171 18.04 3.61 -0.74
C HIS A 171 17.53 5.00 -1.14
N ASP A 172 16.23 5.15 -1.42
CA ASP A 172 15.63 6.43 -1.79
C ASP A 172 15.31 7.25 -0.54
N THR A 173 15.97 8.40 -0.41
CA THR A 173 15.78 9.33 0.70
C THR A 173 14.40 9.98 0.74
N ASN A 174 13.57 9.82 -0.30
CA ASN A 174 12.19 10.30 -0.34
C ASN A 174 11.17 9.19 -0.01
N ARG A 175 11.63 7.97 0.27
CA ARG A 175 10.79 6.81 0.57
C ARG A 175 11.16 6.26 1.94
N GLU A 176 10.91 7.06 2.96
CA GLU A 176 11.13 6.66 4.34
C GLU A 176 10.15 5.55 4.76
N ILE A 177 10.66 4.52 5.41
CA ILE A 177 9.83 3.45 5.99
C ILE A 177 9.89 3.50 7.52
N GLY A 178 11.02 3.89 8.10
CA GLY A 178 11.26 3.75 9.52
C GLY A 178 12.52 4.45 9.98
N PHE A 179 12.86 4.19 11.24
CA PHE A 179 14.17 4.51 11.79
C PHE A 179 14.56 3.48 12.82
N SER A 180 15.86 3.26 12.97
CA SER A 180 16.45 2.44 14.02
C SER A 180 17.31 3.26 14.96
N LYS A 181 17.54 2.73 16.16
CA LYS A 181 18.69 3.04 16.98
C LYS A 181 19.91 2.28 16.41
N LYS A 182 20.91 2.01 17.26
CA LYS A 182 22.01 1.11 16.91
C LYS A 182 21.46 -0.30 16.61
N PRO A 183 21.76 -0.89 15.43
CA PRO A 183 21.40 -2.28 15.16
C PRO A 183 22.13 -3.24 16.09
N ALA A 184 21.52 -4.40 16.34
CA ALA A 184 22.18 -5.48 17.06
C ALA A 184 23.23 -6.10 16.12
N VAL A 185 24.47 -6.21 16.58
CA VAL A 185 25.54 -6.89 15.84
C VAL A 185 25.64 -8.28 16.43
N GLU A 186 25.11 -9.28 15.73
CA GLU A 186 25.07 -10.66 16.19
C GLU A 186 26.09 -11.50 15.42
N ALA A 187 26.98 -12.19 16.15
CA ALA A 187 27.94 -13.09 15.53
C ALA A 187 27.20 -14.22 14.78
N GLY A 188 27.53 -14.43 13.50
CA GLY A 188 26.89 -15.43 12.63
C GLY A 188 25.59 -14.99 11.96
N LYS A 189 24.90 -13.93 12.44
CA LYS A 189 23.67 -13.40 11.82
C LYS A 189 23.86 -12.02 11.17
N GLY A 190 24.81 -11.21 11.65
CA GLY A 190 25.14 -9.90 11.10
C GLY A 190 24.43 -8.72 11.78
N LEU A 191 23.98 -7.74 11.00
CA LEU A 191 23.26 -6.56 11.49
C LEU A 191 21.75 -6.83 11.55
N VAL A 192 21.24 -7.00 12.77
CA VAL A 192 19.86 -7.39 13.03
C VAL A 192 19.03 -6.20 13.55
N PHE A 193 17.86 -6.03 12.97
CA PHE A 193 16.86 -5.03 13.29
C PHE A 193 15.57 -5.73 13.74
N THR A 194 15.04 -5.34 14.89
CA THR A 194 13.80 -5.86 15.47
C THR A 194 13.01 -4.71 16.10
N ASN A 195 11.78 -4.93 16.56
CA ASN A 195 10.99 -3.91 17.27
C ASN A 195 11.71 -3.30 18.49
N LYS A 196 12.73 -3.98 19.04
CA LYS A 196 13.53 -3.46 20.16
C LYS A 196 14.42 -2.28 19.75
N ASN A 197 14.91 -2.29 18.51
CA ASN A 197 15.89 -1.30 18.02
C ASN A 197 15.43 -0.56 16.76
N ALA A 198 14.30 -0.94 16.15
CA ALA A 198 13.73 -0.32 14.96
C ALA A 198 12.25 0.01 15.16
N THR A 199 11.80 1.07 14.49
CA THR A 199 10.42 1.55 14.51
C THR A 199 10.01 1.88 13.08
N LEU A 200 8.94 1.25 12.60
CA LEU A 200 8.32 1.59 11.32
C LEU A 200 7.40 2.80 11.50
N LEU A 201 7.27 3.60 10.44
CA LEU A 201 6.35 4.74 10.39
C LEU A 201 4.94 4.27 10.02
N GLU A 202 3.97 5.18 10.12
CA GLU A 202 2.57 4.96 9.70
C GLU A 202 2.26 5.63 8.35
N ASN A 203 3.27 5.78 7.50
CA ASN A 203 3.10 6.37 6.17
C ASN A 203 2.77 5.30 5.11
N GLU A 204 2.36 5.74 3.92
CA GLU A 204 1.92 4.84 2.85
C GLU A 204 2.98 3.79 2.47
N GLU A 205 4.27 4.16 2.45
CA GLU A 205 5.34 3.22 2.10
C GLU A 205 5.53 2.13 3.16
N ALA A 206 5.49 2.50 4.46
CA ALA A 206 5.61 1.54 5.54
C ALA A 206 4.39 0.61 5.63
N VAL A 207 3.18 1.14 5.43
CA VAL A 207 1.95 0.34 5.40
C VAL A 207 1.99 -0.67 4.24
N LYS A 208 2.35 -0.23 3.03
CA LYS A 208 2.50 -1.12 1.87
C LYS A 208 3.55 -2.21 2.11
N PHE A 209 4.68 -1.85 2.73
CA PHE A 209 5.70 -2.83 3.10
C PHE A 209 5.13 -3.90 4.03
N VAL A 210 4.45 -3.50 5.11
CA VAL A 210 3.85 -4.42 6.09
C VAL A 210 2.83 -5.34 5.41
N GLU A 211 1.92 -4.80 4.60
CA GLU A 211 0.91 -5.57 3.88
C GLU A 211 1.52 -6.59 2.91
N ASN A 212 2.54 -6.19 2.14
CA ASN A 212 3.22 -7.08 1.21
C ASN A 212 4.02 -8.16 1.95
N ALA A 213 4.66 -7.80 3.07
CA ALA A 213 5.36 -8.75 3.92
C ALA A 213 4.39 -9.80 4.49
N PHE A 214 3.20 -9.40 4.95
CA PHE A 214 2.15 -10.33 5.39
C PHE A 214 1.67 -11.27 4.28
N LYS A 215 1.66 -10.82 3.02
CA LYS A 215 1.37 -11.65 1.85
C LYS A 215 2.52 -12.57 1.44
N GLY A 216 3.65 -12.54 2.16
CA GLY A 216 4.83 -13.37 1.89
C GLY A 216 5.74 -12.82 0.79
N PHE A 217 5.70 -11.52 0.49
CA PHE A 217 6.65 -10.93 -0.45
C PHE A 217 8.09 -11.04 0.11
N PRO A 218 9.05 -11.62 -0.66
CA PRO A 218 10.38 -11.96 -0.14
C PRO A 218 11.31 -10.74 -0.13
N TYR A 219 11.02 -9.76 0.72
CA TYR A 219 11.89 -8.59 0.86
C TYR A 219 13.26 -8.96 1.41
N GLN A 220 14.28 -8.36 0.81
CA GLN A 220 15.66 -8.39 1.27
C GLN A 220 16.04 -7.03 1.86
N ALA A 221 17.28 -6.89 2.31
CA ALA A 221 17.75 -5.62 2.85
C ALA A 221 19.17 -5.30 2.38
N SER A 222 19.54 -4.03 2.50
CA SER A 222 20.86 -3.57 2.13
C SER A 222 21.24 -2.39 2.99
N ILE A 223 22.53 -2.26 3.26
CA ILE A 223 23.08 -1.15 4.03
C ILE A 223 23.85 -0.19 3.14
N TYR A 224 23.76 1.08 3.46
CA TYR A 224 24.70 2.08 3.02
C TYR A 224 25.65 2.41 4.18
N GLY A 225 26.93 2.22 3.91
CA GLY A 225 28.01 2.57 4.81
C GLY A 225 29.10 3.31 4.05
N LYS A 226 29.77 4.24 4.72
CA LYS A 226 30.92 4.95 4.16
C LYS A 226 32.20 4.27 4.63
N PRO A 227 33.02 3.70 3.73
CA PRO A 227 34.29 3.11 4.11
C PRO A 227 35.27 4.18 4.58
N LEU A 228 35.89 3.95 5.74
CA LEU A 228 36.95 4.80 6.30
C LEU A 228 38.33 4.14 6.14
N VAL A 229 38.40 2.82 6.30
CA VAL A 229 39.63 2.04 6.11
C VAL A 229 39.33 0.91 5.14
N ILE A 230 40.04 0.92 4.02
CA ILE A 230 39.88 -0.02 2.92
C ILE A 230 41.16 -0.84 2.82
N GLU A 231 41.03 -2.17 2.87
CA GLU A 231 42.10 -3.12 2.62
C GLU A 231 41.81 -3.84 1.29
N LYS A 232 42.71 -3.71 0.32
CA LYS A 232 42.59 -4.40 -0.97
C LYS A 232 43.38 -5.70 -0.91
N ILE A 233 42.76 -6.81 -1.31
CA ILE A 233 43.34 -8.14 -1.34
C ILE A 233 43.69 -8.47 -2.78
N ALA A 234 44.99 -8.62 -3.05
CA ALA A 234 45.47 -8.98 -4.37
C ALA A 234 45.15 -10.45 -4.70
N GLU A 235 45.19 -10.79 -5.98
CA GLU A 235 45.06 -12.16 -6.44
C GLU A 235 46.09 -13.09 -5.75
N GLY A 236 45.65 -14.27 -5.33
CA GLY A 236 46.46 -15.23 -4.56
C GLY A 236 46.59 -14.93 -3.06
N GLN A 237 46.15 -13.76 -2.58
CA GLN A 237 46.07 -13.47 -1.15
C GLN A 237 44.69 -13.84 -0.59
N SER A 238 44.63 -14.12 0.71
CA SER A 238 43.39 -14.37 1.42
C SER A 238 43.39 -13.74 2.80
N VAL A 239 42.22 -13.30 3.25
CA VAL A 239 42.06 -12.66 4.55
C VAL A 239 40.80 -13.16 5.25
N LYS A 240 40.84 -13.31 6.58
CA LYS A 240 39.67 -13.67 7.39
C LYS A 240 38.93 -12.41 7.83
N VAL A 241 37.61 -12.38 7.62
CA VAL A 241 36.69 -11.29 8.00
C VAL A 241 35.37 -11.92 8.40
N ASN A 242 34.80 -11.54 9.55
CA ASN A 242 33.54 -12.09 10.07
C ASN A 242 33.51 -13.64 10.17
N GLY A 243 34.67 -14.28 10.40
CA GLY A 243 34.79 -15.75 10.40
C GLY A 243 34.85 -16.40 9.01
N LEU A 244 34.68 -15.62 7.93
CA LEU A 244 34.76 -16.08 6.54
C LEU A 244 36.12 -15.73 5.92
N THR A 245 36.59 -16.55 4.98
CA THR A 245 37.84 -16.29 4.26
C THR A 245 37.54 -15.66 2.91
N LEU A 246 37.93 -14.40 2.73
CA LEU A 246 37.87 -13.70 1.45
C LEU A 246 39.16 -13.97 0.66
N LYS A 247 39.02 -14.57 -0.52
CA LYS A 247 40.12 -14.77 -1.48
C LYS A 247 40.16 -13.60 -2.46
N GLY A 248 41.35 -13.08 -2.74
CA GLY A 248 41.54 -12.03 -3.73
C GLY A 248 41.35 -12.51 -5.17
N PRO A 249 41.04 -11.62 -6.12
CA PRO A 249 40.94 -10.17 -5.94
C PRO A 249 39.66 -9.75 -5.19
N GLY A 250 39.80 -8.86 -4.21
CA GLY A 250 38.67 -8.38 -3.43
C GLY A 250 39.03 -7.22 -2.50
N THR A 251 38.03 -6.69 -1.82
CA THR A 251 38.15 -5.52 -0.95
C THR A 251 37.51 -5.82 0.40
N VAL A 252 38.17 -5.40 1.47
CA VAL A 252 37.64 -5.45 2.83
C VAL A 252 37.49 -4.04 3.38
N TRP A 253 36.31 -3.71 3.86
CA TRP A 253 36.08 -2.49 4.63
C TRP A 253 36.31 -2.79 6.12
N ARG A 254 37.49 -2.42 6.62
CA ARG A 254 37.90 -2.67 8.02
C ARG A 254 37.28 -1.70 9.00
N LYS A 255 36.98 -0.48 8.54
CA LYS A 255 36.23 0.51 9.32
C LYS A 255 35.22 1.16 8.41
N THR A 256 33.97 1.17 8.85
CA THR A 256 32.82 1.67 8.08
C THR A 256 31.97 2.57 8.97
N GLU A 257 31.74 3.80 8.55
CA GLU A 257 30.73 4.65 9.16
C GLU A 257 29.36 4.19 8.67
N TYR A 258 28.53 3.71 9.58
CA TYR A 258 27.18 3.25 9.23
C TYR A 258 26.25 4.45 8.98
N MET A 259 25.49 4.42 7.88
CA MET A 259 24.67 5.56 7.47
C MET A 259 23.18 5.25 7.46
N GLU A 260 22.75 4.14 6.85
CA GLU A 260 21.36 3.70 6.81
C GLU A 260 21.22 2.19 6.52
N CYS A 261 19.99 1.71 6.59
CA CYS A 261 19.59 0.42 6.04
C CYS A 261 18.29 0.57 5.25
N SER A 262 18.19 -0.11 4.11
CA SER A 262 17.05 -0.05 3.22
C SER A 262 16.40 -1.41 3.04
N ILE A 263 15.07 -1.44 3.05
CA ILE A 263 14.29 -2.59 2.59
C ILE A 263 14.33 -2.59 1.07
N CYS A 264 14.77 -3.69 0.47
CA CYS A 264 15.03 -3.86 -0.95
C CYS A 264 14.24 -5.05 -1.51
N VAL A 265 13.93 -5.05 -2.81
CA VAL A 265 13.45 -6.29 -3.46
C VAL A 265 14.63 -7.27 -3.54
N PHE A 266 15.80 -6.75 -3.91
CA PHE A 266 17.04 -7.50 -3.97
C PHE A 266 18.10 -6.76 -3.16
N GLY A 267 18.61 -7.41 -2.12
CA GLY A 267 19.79 -7.01 -1.40
C GLY A 267 21.04 -7.41 -2.18
N TYR A 268 22.11 -6.64 -2.03
CA TYR A 268 23.42 -7.02 -2.59
C TYR A 268 24.02 -8.22 -1.83
N ASP A 269 23.58 -8.43 -0.59
CA ASP A 269 23.84 -9.62 0.20
C ASP A 269 22.59 -10.52 0.14
N ASP A 270 22.75 -11.69 -0.47
CA ASP A 270 21.68 -12.65 -0.76
C ASP A 270 21.13 -13.34 0.49
N LYS A 271 21.81 -13.20 1.64
CA LYS A 271 21.39 -13.74 2.94
C LYS A 271 20.61 -12.74 3.79
N THR A 272 20.30 -11.57 3.23
CA THR A 272 19.49 -10.56 3.92
C THR A 272 18.00 -10.85 3.74
N ILE A 273 17.22 -10.51 4.75
CA ILE A 273 15.76 -10.73 4.74
C ILE A 273 15.09 -9.63 5.57
N ALA A 274 13.90 -9.18 5.17
CA ALA A 274 13.07 -8.24 5.89
C ALA A 274 11.63 -8.76 5.96
N GLN A 275 11.11 -8.99 7.17
CA GLN A 275 9.82 -9.63 7.40
C GLN A 275 9.03 -8.96 8.52
N VAL A 276 7.72 -9.16 8.47
CA VAL A 276 6.76 -8.72 9.49
C VAL A 276 5.89 -9.92 9.86
N PHE A 277 5.68 -10.11 11.16
CA PHE A 277 4.92 -11.21 11.74
C PHE A 277 3.80 -10.63 12.61
N SER A 278 2.67 -11.32 12.69
CA SER A 278 1.63 -11.00 13.69
C SER A 278 2.12 -11.37 15.08
N ASP A 279 1.74 -10.62 16.11
CA ASP A 279 2.17 -10.82 17.51
C ASP A 279 1.63 -12.09 18.20
N ASN A 280 1.22 -13.12 17.44
CA ASN A 280 0.69 -14.39 17.95
C ASN A 280 1.80 -15.33 18.47
N GLY A 281 2.81 -14.79 19.18
CA GLY A 281 3.73 -15.55 20.03
C GLY A 281 4.68 -16.53 19.35
N GLN A 282 4.83 -16.51 18.02
CA GLN A 282 5.79 -17.37 17.34
C GLN A 282 7.20 -16.75 17.39
N HIS A 283 7.97 -17.11 18.42
CA HIS A 283 9.43 -17.06 18.32
C HIS A 283 9.85 -18.17 17.34
N LEU A 284 9.90 -17.86 16.04
CA LEU A 284 10.57 -18.72 15.07
C LEU A 284 12.07 -18.51 15.27
N ASP A 285 12.68 -19.42 16.02
CA ASP A 285 14.11 -19.66 15.93
C ASP A 285 14.41 -20.07 14.48
N MET A 286 14.91 -19.10 13.71
CA MET A 286 15.26 -19.30 12.31
C MET A 286 16.53 -20.15 12.25
N GLU A 287 16.35 -21.45 12.02
CA GLU A 287 17.41 -22.37 11.64
C GLU A 287 17.86 -22.02 10.22
N VAL A 288 19.04 -21.39 10.12
CA VAL A 288 19.70 -21.16 8.83
C VAL A 288 20.39 -22.45 8.43
N GLU A 289 19.68 -23.33 7.73
CA GLU A 289 20.31 -24.44 7.03
C GLU A 289 21.04 -23.93 5.78
N SER A 290 22.38 -23.94 5.79
CA SER A 290 23.14 -24.45 4.64
C SER A 290 24.58 -24.90 4.99
N ILE A 291 24.73 -26.22 5.10
CA ILE A 291 25.73 -27.09 4.43
C ILE A 291 27.23 -26.97 4.81
N ARG A 292 27.61 -27.90 5.72
CA ARG A 292 28.73 -28.88 5.74
C ARG A 292 30.23 -28.49 5.80
N THR A 293 30.83 -29.05 6.87
CA THR A 293 32.23 -29.54 7.10
C THR A 293 33.32 -28.46 7.11
N VAL A 294 34.21 -28.34 8.11
CA VAL A 294 35.10 -29.32 8.75
C VAL A 294 35.52 -28.80 10.15
N GLU A 295 35.87 -29.73 11.05
CA GLU A 295 36.77 -29.58 12.22
C GLU A 295 36.23 -28.98 13.54
N GLU A 296 36.04 -29.90 14.50
CA GLU A 296 36.40 -29.79 15.92
C GLU A 296 37.25 -28.57 16.28
N GLN A 297 36.65 -27.61 17.00
CA GLN A 297 37.41 -26.75 17.91
C GLN A 297 36.62 -26.55 19.20
N GLU A 298 37.30 -26.91 20.28
CA GLU A 298 36.91 -26.85 21.68
C GLU A 298 36.26 -25.51 22.04
N LEU A 299 35.08 -25.59 22.67
CA LEU A 299 34.54 -24.44 23.41
C LEU A 299 35.34 -24.30 24.70
N THR A 300 36.20 -23.29 24.75
CA THR A 300 36.76 -22.77 26.00
C THR A 300 35.61 -22.21 26.84
N ASN A 301 35.30 -22.92 27.91
CA ASN A 301 34.40 -22.47 28.97
C ASN A 301 35.06 -21.30 29.72
N ASP A 302 34.57 -20.09 29.50
CA ASP A 302 34.70 -19.02 30.47
C ASP A 302 33.30 -18.56 30.88
N LYS A 303 33.05 -18.72 32.19
CA LYS A 303 31.87 -18.35 32.99
C LYS A 303 30.87 -19.48 33.28
N MET A 304 31.26 -20.34 34.22
CA MET A 304 30.32 -20.90 35.19
C MET A 304 30.98 -20.97 36.57
N GLU A 305 31.14 -19.81 37.23
CA GLU A 305 31.29 -19.77 38.68
C GLU A 305 29.91 -20.02 39.28
N VAL A 306 29.68 -21.23 39.78
CA VAL A 306 28.84 -21.62 40.94
C VAL A 306 28.84 -23.16 40.94
N PHE A 307 29.30 -23.79 42.05
CA PHE A 307 29.50 -25.24 42.29
C PHE A 307 30.84 -25.92 41.85
N GLY A 308 31.91 -25.16 41.62
CA GLY A 308 33.20 -25.70 41.14
C GLY A 308 34.16 -26.32 42.17
N MET A 309 33.71 -27.04 43.21
CA MET A 309 34.69 -27.69 44.13
C MET A 309 34.53 -29.20 44.35
N ASP A 310 33.54 -29.88 43.73
CA ASP A 310 33.34 -31.33 43.94
C ASP A 310 33.38 -32.19 42.66
N LEU A 311 32.99 -31.68 41.48
CA LEU A 311 32.98 -32.49 40.25
C LEU A 311 34.38 -32.76 39.67
N GLU A 312 35.31 -31.82 39.79
CA GLU A 312 36.67 -32.02 39.28
C GLU A 312 37.44 -33.08 40.08
N LYS A 313 37.19 -33.17 41.40
CA LYS A 313 37.75 -34.22 42.24
C LYS A 313 37.16 -35.60 41.95
N LEU A 314 35.85 -35.69 41.71
CA LEU A 314 35.19 -36.96 41.38
C LEU A 314 35.67 -37.54 40.04
N LYS A 315 35.99 -36.66 39.08
CA LYS A 315 36.58 -37.05 37.79
C LYS A 315 38.01 -37.60 37.92
N GLU A 316 38.78 -37.12 38.89
CA GLU A 316 40.14 -37.60 39.18
C GLU A 316 40.17 -38.86 40.06
N GLU A 317 39.26 -38.98 41.03
CA GLU A 317 39.27 -40.07 42.02
C GLU A 317 38.52 -41.34 41.56
N SER A 318 37.42 -41.20 40.80
CA SER A 318 36.61 -42.33 40.31
C SER A 318 35.94 -42.03 38.95
N PRO A 319 36.65 -42.23 37.83
CA PRO A 319 36.14 -41.94 36.47
C PRO A 319 34.86 -42.71 36.10
N GLU A 320 34.69 -43.93 36.61
CA GLU A 320 33.49 -44.76 36.34
C GLU A 320 32.22 -44.19 37.02
N GLU A 321 32.35 -43.60 38.21
CA GLU A 321 31.22 -43.00 38.93
C GLU A 321 30.79 -41.65 38.32
N TYR A 322 31.75 -40.89 37.79
CA TYR A 322 31.49 -39.65 37.06
C TYR A 322 30.74 -39.91 35.74
N GLU A 323 31.16 -40.91 34.96
CA GLU A 323 30.48 -41.29 33.71
C GLU A 323 29.07 -41.85 33.98
N ALA A 324 28.89 -42.65 35.03
CA ALA A 324 27.57 -43.13 35.44
C ALA A 324 26.62 -41.99 35.83
N LEU A 325 27.08 -41.02 36.63
CA LEU A 325 26.28 -39.86 37.03
C LEU A 325 25.92 -38.96 35.83
N MET A 326 26.86 -38.74 34.91
CA MET A 326 26.62 -37.96 33.69
C MET A 326 25.69 -38.67 32.71
N ALA A 327 25.74 -40.01 32.63
CA ALA A 327 24.81 -40.81 31.84
C ALA A 327 23.39 -40.72 32.41
N GLU A 328 23.22 -40.87 33.73
CA GLU A 328 21.92 -40.75 34.40
C GLU A 328 21.35 -39.33 34.28
N ALA A 329 22.19 -38.29 34.43
CA ALA A 329 21.76 -36.90 34.25
C ALA A 329 21.33 -36.60 32.81
N LYS A 330 22.02 -37.16 31.80
CA LYS A 330 21.64 -37.03 30.39
C LYS A 330 20.33 -37.75 30.09
N GLU A 331 20.12 -38.94 30.62
CA GLU A 331 18.90 -39.72 30.42
C GLU A 331 17.69 -39.04 31.09
N ALA A 332 17.87 -38.53 32.31
CA ALA A 332 16.84 -37.74 33.00
C ALA A 332 16.49 -36.45 32.23
N ALA A 333 17.49 -35.72 31.74
CA ALA A 333 17.27 -34.50 30.95
C ALA A 333 16.60 -34.79 29.60
N ALA A 334 16.95 -35.91 28.93
CA ALA A 334 16.33 -36.33 27.68
C ALA A 334 14.84 -36.66 27.89
N LYS A 335 14.52 -37.37 28.97
CA LYS A 335 13.13 -37.75 29.29
C LYS A 335 12.27 -36.54 29.66
N GLU A 336 12.81 -35.60 30.44
CA GLU A 336 12.10 -34.35 30.77
C GLU A 336 11.86 -33.48 29.52
N LEU A 337 12.82 -33.48 28.58
CA LEU A 337 12.66 -32.80 27.30
C LEU A 337 11.59 -33.46 26.43
N GLU A 338 11.55 -34.80 26.33
CA GLU A 338 10.53 -35.55 25.60
C GLU A 338 9.12 -35.34 26.18
N ASP A 339 8.98 -35.39 27.51
CA ASP A 339 7.71 -35.12 28.19
C ASP A 339 7.24 -33.66 27.97
N ALA A 340 8.17 -32.71 27.97
CA ALA A 340 7.87 -31.30 27.66
C ALA A 340 7.48 -31.10 26.18
N PHE A 341 8.11 -31.83 25.25
CA PHE A 341 7.76 -31.78 23.83
C PHE A 341 6.40 -32.40 23.54
N THR A 342 6.12 -33.57 24.10
CA THR A 342 4.83 -34.27 23.92
C THR A 342 3.66 -33.48 24.52
N SER A 343 3.85 -32.87 25.69
CA SER A 343 2.85 -31.98 26.30
C SER A 343 2.55 -30.74 25.43
N LYS A 344 3.58 -30.12 24.84
CA LYS A 344 3.42 -28.97 23.94
C LYS A 344 2.74 -29.36 22.62
N LEU A 345 3.04 -30.54 22.07
CA LEU A 345 2.40 -31.07 20.86
C LEU A 345 0.91 -31.31 21.09
N ALA A 346 0.55 -31.94 22.20
CA ALA A 346 -0.86 -32.15 22.56
C ALA A 346 -1.62 -30.82 22.77
N GLY A 347 -0.97 -29.81 23.35
CA GLY A 347 -1.56 -28.46 23.48
C GLY A 347 -1.81 -27.78 22.13
N LYS A 348 -0.86 -27.92 21.19
CA LYS A 348 -0.97 -27.40 19.82
C LYS A 348 -2.07 -28.09 19.01
N ASP A 349 -2.20 -29.40 19.11
CA ASP A 349 -3.27 -30.16 18.44
C ASP A 349 -4.66 -29.74 18.92
N GLY A 350 -4.81 -29.44 20.21
CA GLY A 350 -6.05 -28.89 20.78
C GLY A 350 -6.41 -27.51 20.21
N GLU A 351 -5.42 -26.64 20.07
CA GLU A 351 -5.60 -25.30 19.49
C GLU A 351 -5.95 -25.38 17.99
N ILE A 352 -5.27 -26.24 17.23
CA ILE A 352 -5.58 -26.50 15.81
C ILE A 352 -7.02 -27.00 15.66
N SER A 353 -7.48 -27.90 16.53
CA SER A 353 -8.84 -28.40 16.51
C SER A 353 -9.88 -27.29 16.79
N SER A 354 -9.61 -26.42 17.77
CA SER A 354 -10.50 -25.28 18.04
C SER A 354 -10.56 -24.26 16.89
N LEU A 355 -9.42 -23.95 16.28
CA LEU A 355 -9.34 -23.02 15.14
C LEU A 355 -9.99 -23.60 13.89
N ALA A 356 -9.87 -24.92 13.68
CA ALA A 356 -10.57 -25.60 12.60
C ALA A 356 -12.10 -25.52 12.76
N ALA A 357 -12.60 -25.74 13.99
CA ALA A 357 -14.03 -25.59 14.29
C ALA A 357 -14.52 -24.14 14.13
N GLU A 358 -13.71 -23.15 14.55
CA GLU A 358 -14.04 -21.73 14.37
C GLU A 358 -14.06 -21.35 12.88
N LYS A 359 -13.09 -21.81 12.09
CA LYS A 359 -13.08 -21.60 10.63
C LYS A 359 -14.32 -22.17 9.96
N GLU A 360 -14.77 -23.35 10.38
CA GLU A 360 -15.97 -23.98 9.84
C GLU A 360 -17.23 -23.15 10.17
N THR A 361 -17.37 -22.68 11.40
CA THR A 361 -18.51 -21.82 11.79
C THR A 361 -18.51 -20.46 11.10
N LEU A 362 -17.34 -19.84 10.92
CA LEU A 362 -17.17 -18.62 10.13
C LEU A 362 -17.54 -18.83 8.67
N THR A 363 -17.15 -19.96 8.08
CA THR A 363 -17.47 -20.30 6.67
C THR A 363 -18.98 -20.42 6.47
N VAL A 364 -19.68 -21.10 7.38
CA VAL A 364 -21.14 -21.21 7.36
C VAL A 364 -21.79 -19.84 7.54
N THR A 365 -21.25 -19.01 8.44
CA THR A 365 -21.77 -17.66 8.68
C THR A 365 -21.65 -16.80 7.42
N LEU A 366 -20.50 -16.82 6.74
CA LEU A 366 -20.29 -16.10 5.48
C LEU A 366 -21.30 -16.54 4.41
N GLN A 367 -21.44 -17.84 4.18
CA GLN A 367 -22.41 -18.38 3.22
C GLN A 367 -23.84 -17.94 3.53
N THR A 368 -24.24 -17.95 4.81
CA THR A 368 -25.58 -17.47 5.21
C THR A 368 -25.75 -15.96 5.04
N THR A 369 -24.71 -15.16 5.30
CA THR A 369 -24.76 -13.71 5.07
C THR A 369 -24.83 -13.36 3.59
N GLU A 370 -24.06 -14.05 2.74
CA GLU A 370 -24.10 -13.89 1.28
C GLU A 370 -25.49 -14.22 0.74
N ALA A 371 -26.08 -15.33 1.17
CA ALA A 371 -27.46 -15.69 0.80
C ALA A 371 -28.49 -14.63 1.23
N ARG A 372 -28.29 -14.02 2.41
CA ARG A 372 -29.18 -12.94 2.90
C ARG A 372 -29.00 -11.64 2.12
N VAL A 373 -27.77 -11.27 1.76
CA VAL A 373 -27.49 -10.08 0.95
C VAL A 373 -28.11 -10.24 -0.43
N LEU A 374 -27.88 -11.38 -1.09
CA LEU A 374 -28.49 -11.67 -2.39
C LEU A 374 -30.02 -11.62 -2.34
N ALA A 375 -30.64 -12.15 -1.28
CA ALA A 375 -32.09 -12.07 -1.10
C ALA A 375 -32.60 -10.64 -0.91
N LEU A 376 -31.85 -9.79 -0.22
CA LEU A 376 -32.17 -8.37 -0.04
C LEU A 376 -32.01 -7.58 -1.34
N GLU A 377 -30.92 -7.81 -2.07
CA GLU A 377 -30.67 -7.20 -3.38
C GLU A 377 -31.76 -7.58 -4.38
N LYS A 378 -32.12 -8.87 -4.47
CA LYS A 378 -33.25 -9.34 -5.29
C LYS A 378 -34.55 -8.63 -4.91
N LYS A 379 -34.82 -8.47 -3.60
CA LYS A 379 -36.03 -7.78 -3.10
C LYS A 379 -36.03 -6.29 -3.42
N ASP A 380 -34.88 -5.63 -3.39
CA ASP A 380 -34.76 -4.20 -3.69
C ASP A 380 -34.94 -3.95 -5.19
N VAL A 381 -34.33 -4.78 -6.05
CA VAL A 381 -34.55 -4.75 -7.51
C VAL A 381 -36.03 -4.95 -7.85
N LEU A 382 -36.70 -5.94 -7.25
CA LEU A 382 -38.13 -6.16 -7.46
C LEU A 382 -38.98 -4.96 -7.02
N ARG A 383 -38.65 -4.32 -5.89
CA ARG A 383 -39.37 -3.12 -5.41
C ARG A 383 -39.18 -1.94 -6.37
N GLU A 384 -37.97 -1.77 -6.90
CA GLU A 384 -37.67 -0.73 -7.88
C GLU A 384 -38.42 -0.98 -9.20
N GLU A 385 -38.41 -2.22 -9.69
CA GLU A 385 -39.19 -2.66 -10.84
C GLU A 385 -40.69 -2.38 -10.67
N GLU A 386 -41.26 -2.79 -9.52
CA GLU A 386 -42.67 -2.54 -9.18
C GLU A 386 -42.99 -1.04 -9.12
N ALA A 387 -42.10 -0.24 -8.51
CA ALA A 387 -42.27 1.21 -8.44
C ALA A 387 -42.24 1.87 -9.83
N MET A 388 -41.37 1.40 -10.73
CA MET A 388 -41.32 1.91 -12.10
C MET A 388 -42.53 1.46 -12.92
N ASN A 389 -42.98 0.21 -12.77
CA ASN A 389 -44.21 -0.29 -13.37
C ASN A 389 -45.44 0.51 -12.91
N PHE A 390 -45.52 0.83 -11.62
CA PHE A 390 -46.58 1.66 -11.06
C PHE A 390 -46.55 3.07 -11.64
N LYS A 391 -45.38 3.70 -11.77
CA LYS A 391 -45.23 5.02 -12.42
C LYS A 391 -45.72 5.00 -13.87
N ALA A 392 -45.30 4.00 -14.66
CA ALA A 392 -45.73 3.85 -16.05
C ALA A 392 -47.26 3.66 -16.16
N ALA A 393 -47.84 2.82 -15.30
CA ALA A 393 -49.28 2.62 -15.23
C ALA A 393 -50.05 3.89 -14.83
N SER A 394 -49.50 4.68 -13.90
CA SER A 394 -50.08 5.96 -13.48
C SER A 394 -50.09 6.98 -14.63
N ILE A 395 -48.99 7.08 -15.40
CA ILE A 395 -48.90 7.95 -16.58
C ILE A 395 -49.96 7.54 -17.60
N TRP A 396 -50.02 6.26 -17.98
CA TRP A 396 -51.05 5.74 -18.87
C TRP A 396 -52.47 6.06 -18.40
N LYS A 397 -52.76 5.84 -17.11
CA LYS A 397 -54.06 6.15 -16.53
C LYS A 397 -54.40 7.63 -16.63
N SER A 398 -53.44 8.51 -16.34
CA SER A 398 -53.65 9.96 -16.40
C SER A 398 -53.85 10.47 -17.83
N GLU A 399 -53.04 10.01 -18.78
CA GLU A 399 -53.11 10.46 -20.17
C GLU A 399 -54.35 9.89 -20.89
N LEU A 400 -54.73 8.64 -20.62
CA LEU A 400 -55.96 8.06 -21.17
C LEU A 400 -57.21 8.71 -20.59
N ALA A 401 -57.22 9.07 -19.30
CA ALA A 401 -58.34 9.79 -18.69
C ALA A 401 -58.51 11.22 -19.24
N ASN A 402 -57.39 11.85 -19.64
CA ASN A 402 -57.41 13.17 -20.28
C ASN A 402 -57.67 13.07 -21.81
N SER A 403 -57.56 11.88 -22.39
CA SER A 403 -57.83 11.64 -23.81
C SER A 403 -59.32 11.43 -24.08
N GLY A 404 -59.79 11.84 -25.26
CA GLY A 404 -61.13 11.53 -25.73
C GLY A 404 -61.31 10.11 -26.26
N LEU A 405 -60.38 9.18 -25.98
CA LEU A 405 -60.40 7.82 -26.53
C LEU A 405 -61.40 6.92 -25.80
N PRO A 406 -62.24 6.15 -26.52
CA PRO A 406 -63.13 5.15 -25.92
C PRO A 406 -62.39 4.08 -25.10
N GLU A 407 -62.99 3.65 -23.99
CA GLU A 407 -62.41 2.70 -23.02
C GLU A 407 -62.04 1.34 -23.65
N TRP A 408 -62.77 0.89 -24.68
CA TRP A 408 -62.48 -0.36 -25.39
C TRP A 408 -61.18 -0.32 -26.20
N LEU A 409 -60.63 0.86 -26.50
CA LEU A 409 -59.35 1.02 -27.19
C LEU A 409 -58.15 1.10 -26.25
N HIS A 410 -58.34 1.40 -24.96
CA HIS A 410 -57.26 1.64 -24.01
C HIS A 410 -56.27 0.46 -23.94
N ALA A 411 -56.79 -0.77 -23.88
CA ALA A 411 -55.97 -1.99 -23.83
C ALA A 411 -55.20 -2.28 -25.12
N LYS A 412 -55.61 -1.73 -26.28
CA LYS A 412 -54.89 -1.86 -27.54
C LYS A 412 -53.75 -0.86 -27.63
N VAL A 413 -54.04 0.40 -27.34
CA VAL A 413 -53.07 1.51 -27.37
C VAL A 413 -51.90 1.25 -26.41
N GLN A 414 -52.18 0.70 -25.21
CA GLN A 414 -51.16 0.36 -24.22
C GLN A 414 -50.12 -0.68 -24.70
N LYS A 415 -50.45 -1.54 -25.67
CA LYS A 415 -49.52 -2.56 -26.18
C LYS A 415 -48.45 -1.99 -27.12
N HIS A 416 -48.66 -0.79 -27.65
CA HIS A 416 -47.78 -0.18 -28.66
C HIS A 416 -46.57 0.54 -28.05
N VAL A 417 -46.67 1.03 -26.81
CA VAL A 417 -45.55 1.66 -26.10
C VAL A 417 -45.12 0.80 -24.93
N GLN A 418 -44.01 0.09 -25.09
CA GLN A 418 -43.44 -0.76 -24.04
C GLN A 418 -42.49 0.03 -23.15
N ARG A 419 -42.67 -0.05 -21.82
CA ARG A 419 -41.78 0.58 -20.81
C ARG A 419 -40.31 0.26 -21.04
N ALA A 420 -40.00 -1.01 -21.40
CA ALA A 420 -38.64 -1.52 -21.53
C ALA A 420 -37.78 -0.70 -22.52
N SER A 421 -38.40 -0.09 -23.54
CA SER A 421 -37.71 0.75 -24.53
C SER A 421 -37.29 2.12 -24.01
N PHE A 422 -37.68 2.49 -22.78
CA PHE A 422 -37.41 3.77 -22.14
C PHE A 422 -36.59 3.64 -20.86
N MET A 423 -35.86 2.52 -20.72
CA MET A 423 -34.89 2.31 -19.66
C MET A 423 -33.51 2.82 -20.11
N GLY A 424 -32.83 3.58 -19.25
CA GLY A 424 -31.46 4.03 -19.46
C GLY A 424 -30.43 2.92 -19.21
N GLU A 425 -29.19 3.13 -19.66
CA GLU A 425 -28.05 2.22 -19.41
C GLU A 425 -27.73 2.06 -17.91
N ASP A 426 -28.19 2.99 -17.08
CA ASP A 426 -28.07 3.02 -15.61
C ASP A 426 -29.24 2.34 -14.88
N GLY A 427 -30.21 1.77 -15.61
CA GLY A 427 -31.45 1.22 -15.03
C GLY A 427 -32.49 2.29 -14.66
N GLY A 428 -32.24 3.56 -14.97
CA GLY A 428 -33.17 4.66 -14.74
C GLY A 428 -34.35 4.67 -15.71
N PHE A 429 -35.56 4.88 -15.21
CA PHE A 429 -36.76 5.01 -16.05
C PHE A 429 -36.92 6.46 -16.56
N ASN A 430 -36.83 6.66 -17.87
CA ASN A 430 -37.00 7.98 -18.48
C ASN A 430 -38.49 8.34 -18.61
N VAL A 431 -39.02 8.97 -17.56
CA VAL A 431 -40.43 9.36 -17.43
C VAL A 431 -40.85 10.36 -18.52
N GLU A 432 -39.99 11.31 -18.87
CA GLU A 432 -40.32 12.38 -19.83
C GLU A 432 -40.47 11.81 -21.24
N ALA A 433 -39.48 11.04 -21.69
CA ALA A 433 -39.52 10.40 -23.01
C ALA A 433 -40.70 9.41 -23.13
N PHE A 434 -40.99 8.66 -22.05
CA PHE A 434 -42.13 7.75 -22.02
C PHE A 434 -43.47 8.49 -22.10
N THR A 435 -43.62 9.59 -21.35
CA THR A 435 -44.85 10.39 -21.37
C THR A 435 -45.12 10.98 -22.76
N GLU A 436 -44.08 11.49 -23.43
CA GLU A 436 -44.23 12.03 -24.78
C GLU A 436 -44.56 10.94 -25.81
N ALA A 437 -43.97 9.75 -25.68
CA ALA A 437 -44.33 8.61 -26.53
C ALA A 437 -45.80 8.17 -26.33
N VAL A 438 -46.27 8.14 -25.08
CA VAL A 438 -47.67 7.84 -24.75
C VAL A 438 -48.62 8.87 -25.36
N LYS A 439 -48.32 10.17 -25.25
CA LYS A 439 -49.13 11.24 -25.87
C LYS A 439 -49.14 11.16 -27.39
N ALA A 440 -47.99 10.86 -28.00
CA ALA A 440 -47.89 10.70 -29.45
C ALA A 440 -48.76 9.54 -29.95
N GLU A 441 -48.73 8.40 -29.26
CA GLU A 441 -49.56 7.25 -29.59
C GLU A 441 -51.05 7.56 -29.41
N ILE A 442 -51.45 8.15 -28.27
CA ILE A 442 -52.85 8.55 -28.02
C ILE A 442 -53.35 9.51 -29.12
N LYS A 443 -52.51 10.44 -29.56
CA LYS A 443 -52.84 11.39 -30.64
C LYS A 443 -52.97 10.70 -32.00
N ASP A 444 -52.08 9.76 -32.30
CA ASP A 444 -52.13 8.99 -33.55
C ASP A 444 -53.44 8.21 -33.64
N TRP A 445 -53.79 7.45 -32.59
CA TRP A 445 -55.07 6.74 -32.51
C TRP A 445 -56.28 7.68 -32.52
N GLY A 446 -56.19 8.84 -31.87
CA GLY A 446 -57.24 9.85 -31.87
C GLY A 446 -57.51 10.46 -33.24
N SER A 447 -56.50 10.51 -34.13
CA SER A 447 -56.64 11.05 -35.49
C SER A 447 -57.22 10.06 -36.51
N HIS A 448 -57.18 8.76 -36.19
CA HIS A 448 -57.72 7.69 -37.04
C HIS A 448 -59.17 7.32 -36.68
N ILE A 449 -59.74 7.90 -35.63
CA ILE A 449 -61.16 7.73 -35.25
C ILE A 449 -61.99 8.76 -36.02
N SER A 450 -62.35 8.42 -37.26
CA SER A 450 -63.41 9.13 -37.99
C SER A 450 -64.78 8.75 -37.45
N GLN A 451 -65.70 9.72 -37.40
CA GLN A 451 -67.05 9.63 -36.83
C GLN A 451 -68.00 8.60 -37.48
N GLU A 452 -67.51 7.77 -38.41
CA GLU A 452 -68.28 6.76 -39.17
C GLU A 452 -68.11 5.31 -38.67
N ASP A 453 -67.11 5.00 -37.83
CA ASP A 453 -66.88 3.61 -37.35
C ASP A 453 -67.72 3.20 -36.13
N VAL A 454 -68.66 4.05 -35.68
CA VAL A 454 -69.52 3.76 -34.51
C VAL A 454 -70.73 2.87 -34.88
N GLN A 455 -70.92 2.49 -36.15
CA GLN A 455 -71.97 1.54 -36.56
C GLN A 455 -71.40 0.32 -37.27
N GLY A 456 -70.97 -0.67 -36.49
CA GLY A 456 -70.51 -1.96 -37.02
C GLY A 456 -70.57 -3.08 -36.00
N PHE A 457 -71.55 -3.08 -35.11
CA PHE A 457 -71.79 -4.18 -34.18
C PHE A 457 -72.38 -5.37 -34.96
N SER A 458 -71.53 -6.27 -35.46
CA SER A 458 -71.96 -7.61 -35.89
C SER A 458 -71.47 -8.67 -34.92
N LEU A 459 -72.42 -9.03 -34.07
CA LEU A 459 -72.52 -10.22 -33.24
C LEU A 459 -72.14 -11.48 -34.04
N LEU A 460 -70.99 -12.09 -33.75
CA LEU A 460 -70.74 -13.50 -34.06
C LEU A 460 -69.94 -14.10 -32.90
N GLY A 461 -70.67 -14.88 -32.10
CA GLY A 461 -70.20 -15.47 -30.87
C GLY A 461 -69.02 -16.40 -31.08
N ARG A 462 -68.04 -16.26 -30.19
CA ARG A 462 -67.25 -17.40 -29.75
C ARG A 462 -67.12 -17.31 -28.23
N SER A 463 -67.68 -18.31 -27.57
CA SER A 463 -67.75 -18.45 -26.13
C SER A 463 -66.38 -18.27 -25.50
N ALA A 464 -66.35 -17.48 -24.43
CA ALA A 464 -65.23 -17.39 -23.51
C ALA A 464 -65.08 -18.72 -22.77
N GLU A 465 -64.03 -19.47 -23.07
CA GLU A 465 -63.38 -20.30 -22.06
C GLU A 465 -62.25 -19.47 -21.45
N GLY A 466 -62.40 -19.17 -20.17
CA GLY A 466 -61.40 -18.49 -19.37
C GLY A 466 -60.15 -19.35 -19.24
N GLY A 467 -59.14 -19.04 -20.05
CA GLY A 467 -57.75 -19.44 -19.81
C GLY A 467 -56.98 -18.23 -19.31
N SER A 468 -57.03 -17.97 -18.01
CA SER A 468 -56.06 -17.09 -17.34
C SER A 468 -54.70 -17.81 -17.33
N SER A 469 -53.98 -17.80 -18.45
CA SER A 469 -52.53 -17.98 -18.41
C SER A 469 -51.92 -16.64 -18.02
N HIS A 470 -51.97 -16.35 -16.72
CA HIS A 470 -50.97 -15.49 -16.13
C HIS A 470 -49.66 -16.28 -16.27
N GLU A 471 -49.01 -16.17 -17.44
CA GLU A 471 -47.59 -16.45 -17.52
C GLU A 471 -46.95 -15.41 -16.60
N LYS A 472 -46.80 -15.79 -15.33
CA LYS A 472 -45.71 -15.30 -14.51
C LYS A 472 -44.47 -15.68 -15.29
N LEU A 473 -44.07 -14.81 -16.22
CA LEU A 473 -42.71 -14.78 -16.70
C LEU A 473 -41.88 -14.77 -15.44
N ASP A 474 -41.19 -15.88 -15.24
CA ASP A 474 -40.43 -16.20 -14.06
C ASP A 474 -39.45 -15.04 -13.84
N SER A 475 -39.86 -14.09 -13.00
CA SER A 475 -39.10 -12.87 -12.74
C SER A 475 -37.73 -13.23 -12.22
N ASP A 476 -37.64 -14.36 -11.52
CA ASP A 476 -36.41 -14.91 -10.99
C ASP A 476 -35.47 -15.37 -12.12
N ALA A 477 -35.98 -15.98 -13.19
CA ALA A 477 -35.17 -16.41 -14.34
C ALA A 477 -34.67 -15.23 -15.20
N MET A 478 -35.46 -14.16 -15.33
CA MET A 478 -35.03 -12.96 -16.05
C MET A 478 -34.02 -12.12 -15.23
N VAL A 479 -34.19 -12.09 -13.90
CA VAL A 479 -33.27 -11.45 -12.95
C VAL A 479 -31.95 -12.22 -12.85
N ASP A 480 -31.96 -13.55 -12.74
CA ASP A 480 -30.74 -14.37 -12.75
C ASP A 480 -29.97 -14.20 -14.07
N ARG A 481 -30.69 -14.08 -15.20
CA ARG A 481 -30.08 -13.81 -16.51
C ARG A 481 -29.45 -12.41 -16.57
N MET A 482 -30.06 -11.40 -15.98
CA MET A 482 -29.51 -10.03 -15.91
C MET A 482 -28.28 -9.95 -15.00
N LEU A 483 -28.31 -10.62 -13.84
CA LEU A 483 -27.17 -10.70 -12.92
C LEU A 483 -25.96 -11.41 -13.54
N GLY A 484 -26.18 -12.43 -14.38
CA GLY A 484 -25.11 -13.12 -15.12
C GLY A 484 -24.33 -12.22 -16.09
N TYR A 485 -24.91 -11.12 -16.59
CA TYR A 485 -24.22 -10.18 -17.47
C TYR A 485 -23.37 -9.13 -16.72
N VAL A 486 -23.53 -9.00 -15.39
CA VAL A 486 -22.79 -8.04 -14.55
C VAL A 486 -21.51 -8.66 -13.94
N GLY A 487 -21.14 -9.88 -14.34
CA GLY A 487 -19.80 -10.42 -14.09
C GLY A 487 -19.57 -11.06 -12.72
N GLN A 488 -20.62 -11.56 -12.06
CA GLN A 488 -20.45 -12.50 -10.95
C GLN A 488 -20.74 -13.93 -11.42
N SER A 489 -19.71 -14.58 -11.98
CA SER A 489 -19.71 -16.03 -12.15
C SER A 489 -19.68 -16.71 -10.79
N HIS A 490 -20.64 -17.59 -10.52
CA HIS A 490 -20.62 -18.53 -9.39
C HIS A 490 -19.28 -19.27 -9.32
N PRO A 491 -18.77 -19.59 -8.12
CA PRO A 491 -17.69 -20.55 -7.98
C PRO A 491 -18.19 -21.93 -8.43
N ASP A 492 -17.57 -22.48 -9.47
CA ASP A 492 -17.75 -23.85 -9.94
C ASP A 492 -17.55 -24.83 -8.77
N THR A 493 -18.63 -25.50 -8.38
CA THR A 493 -18.58 -26.72 -7.60
C THR A 493 -18.27 -27.89 -8.55
N THR A 494 -16.98 -28.17 -8.74
CA THR A 494 -16.52 -29.47 -9.25
C THR A 494 -16.28 -30.44 -8.11
N HIS A 495 -16.85 -31.64 -8.26
CA HIS A 495 -16.66 -32.85 -7.47
C HIS A 495 -15.21 -33.26 -7.25
#